data_AF-A0A2G4T208-F1
#
_entry.id   AF-A0A2G4T208-F1
#
_cell.length_a   1.000
_cell.length_b   1.000
_cell.length_c   1.000
_cell.angle_alpha   90.00
_cell.angle_beta   90.00
_cell.angle_gamma   90.00
#
_symmetry.space_group_name_H-M   'P 1'
#
loop_
_entity.id
_entity.type
_entity.pdbx_description
1 polymer ?
#
loop_
_entity_poly.entity_id
_entity_poly.type
_entity_poly.pdbx_seq_one_letter_code
_entity_poly.pdbx_strand_id
1 'polypeptide(L)'
;MSARDVEAARTDPEARPRKQKLRFIGDQYTPQWVRYNGQSKEGLCDTCKPGKWLQLKNSAYWYHKQFFHGISSVSGKEFVQPLETRWMDQDLVEGLCHQCHQWVAVSNVKRKNSVLWYRHAHKCHVYHKPKPTAPKKR
;
A
#
# COMPACT_ATOMS: atom_id res chain seq x y z
N MET A 1 3.24 -8.12 -16.05
CA MET A 1 3.75 -7.02 -16.88
C MET A 1 2.92 -7.00 -18.16
N SER A 2 2.47 -5.85 -18.62
CA SER A 2 1.66 -5.74 -19.84
C SER A 2 2.54 -5.71 -21.09
N ALA A 3 1.98 -6.03 -22.27
CA ALA A 3 2.70 -5.95 -23.54
C ALA A 3 3.26 -4.54 -23.82
N ARG A 4 2.55 -3.49 -23.38
CA ARG A 4 3.01 -2.09 -23.47
C ARG A 4 4.27 -1.84 -22.64
N ASP A 5 4.39 -2.49 -21.48
CA ASP A 5 5.57 -2.34 -20.61
C ASP A 5 6.81 -2.99 -21.25
N VAL A 6 6.62 -4.10 -21.99
CA VAL A 6 7.70 -4.80 -22.68
C VAL A 6 8.23 -3.97 -23.85
N GLU A 7 7.35 -3.33 -24.61
CA GLU A 7 7.74 -2.48 -25.73
C GLU A 7 8.46 -1.21 -25.27
N ALA A 8 7.96 -0.54 -24.23
CA ALA A 8 8.63 0.61 -23.64
C ALA A 8 10.06 0.28 -23.18
N ALA A 9 10.26 -0.91 -22.60
CA ALA A 9 11.56 -1.41 -22.14
C ALA A 9 12.55 -1.76 -23.28
N ARG A 10 12.08 -1.89 -24.53
CA ARG A 10 12.93 -2.07 -25.71
C ARG A 10 13.52 -0.75 -26.19
N THR A 11 12.70 0.30 -26.21
CA THR A 11 13.06 1.61 -26.74
C THR A 11 13.77 2.49 -25.71
N ASP A 12 13.39 2.40 -24.44
CA ASP A 12 13.96 3.19 -23.35
C ASP A 12 14.62 2.25 -22.30
N PRO A 13 15.95 2.32 -22.10
CA PRO A 13 16.62 1.52 -21.09
C PRO A 13 16.14 1.83 -19.66
N GLU A 14 15.66 3.04 -19.37
CA GLU A 14 15.12 3.42 -18.07
C GLU A 14 13.72 2.83 -17.83
N ALA A 15 12.96 2.52 -18.89
CA ALA A 15 11.66 1.86 -18.78
C ALA A 15 11.76 0.40 -18.33
N ARG A 16 12.96 -0.19 -18.34
CA ARG A 16 13.21 -1.55 -17.85
C ARG A 16 12.95 -1.64 -16.34
N PRO A 17 12.05 -2.54 -15.90
CA PRO A 17 11.86 -2.80 -14.48
C PRO A 17 13.15 -3.24 -13.81
N ARG A 18 13.56 -2.51 -12.77
CA ARG A 18 14.72 -2.82 -11.94
C ARG A 18 14.29 -3.03 -10.50
N LYS A 19 15.01 -3.90 -9.78
CA LYS A 19 14.74 -4.17 -8.37
C LYS A 19 15.20 -2.98 -7.51
N GLN A 20 14.35 -2.57 -6.57
CA GLN A 20 14.68 -1.58 -5.56
C GLN A 20 14.93 -2.25 -4.21
N LYS A 21 15.90 -1.73 -3.46
CA LYS A 21 16.18 -2.20 -2.10
C LYS A 21 15.00 -1.89 -1.18
N LEU A 22 14.51 -2.93 -0.49
CA LEU A 22 13.47 -2.79 0.54
C LEU A 22 14.04 -2.12 1.80
N ARG A 23 13.17 -1.48 2.59
CA ARG A 23 13.56 -0.86 3.87
C ARG A 23 13.99 -1.90 4.89
N PHE A 24 13.33 -3.05 4.89
CA PHE A 24 13.59 -4.22 5.73
C PHE A 24 12.99 -5.47 5.08
N ILE A 25 13.32 -6.65 5.60
CA ILE A 25 12.81 -7.94 5.10
C ILE A 25 11.30 -8.04 5.37
N GLY A 26 10.50 -8.27 4.32
CA GLY A 26 9.05 -8.38 4.43
C GLY A 26 8.30 -7.05 4.37
N ASP A 27 8.95 -5.95 3.95
CA ASP A 27 8.30 -4.68 3.69
C ASP A 27 7.37 -4.78 2.46
N GLN A 28 6.07 -4.79 2.72
CA GLN A 28 5.04 -4.82 1.68
C GLN A 28 4.68 -3.42 1.16
N TYR A 29 5.17 -2.35 1.79
CA TYR A 29 4.83 -0.98 1.41
C TYR A 29 5.77 -0.42 0.34
N THR A 30 7.07 -0.76 0.39
CA THR A 30 8.05 -0.28 -0.61
C THR A 30 7.92 -1.05 -1.92
N PRO A 31 7.93 -0.38 -3.10
CA PRO A 31 7.91 -1.09 -4.36
C PRO A 31 9.19 -1.90 -4.53
N GLN A 32 9.03 -3.20 -4.77
CA GLN A 32 10.15 -4.10 -5.10
C GLN A 32 10.71 -3.83 -6.49
N TRP A 33 9.84 -3.38 -7.40
CA TRP A 33 10.19 -3.07 -8.79
C TRP A 33 9.90 -1.62 -9.08
N VAL A 34 10.88 -0.95 -9.68
CA VAL A 34 10.77 0.43 -10.15
C VAL A 34 11.21 0.52 -11.61
N ARG A 35 10.69 1.51 -12.32
CA ARG A 35 11.14 1.86 -13.67
C ARG A 35 11.15 3.38 -13.82
N TYR A 36 11.76 3.86 -14.90
CA TYR A 36 12.06 5.27 -15.17
C TYR A 36 12.87 5.93 -14.05
N ASN A 37 13.21 7.21 -14.23
CA ASN A 37 13.96 8.03 -13.29
C ASN A 37 13.28 9.39 -13.05
N GLY A 38 13.75 10.14 -12.05
CA GLY A 38 13.33 11.51 -11.80
C GLY A 38 11.81 11.68 -11.60
N GLN A 39 11.20 12.53 -12.42
CA GLN A 39 9.76 12.83 -12.40
C GLN A 39 8.89 11.65 -12.83
N SER A 40 9.38 10.86 -13.78
CA SER A 40 8.64 9.75 -14.36
C SER A 40 8.84 8.45 -13.58
N LYS A 41 9.60 8.46 -12.46
CA LYS A 41 9.90 7.26 -11.69
C LYS A 41 8.60 6.60 -11.20
N GLU A 42 8.43 5.34 -11.58
CA GLU A 42 7.25 4.53 -11.27
C GLU A 42 7.62 3.30 -10.45
N GLY A 43 6.67 2.86 -9.62
CA GLY A 43 6.76 1.70 -8.75
C GLY A 43 5.63 0.74 -9.08
N LEU A 44 5.94 -0.55 -9.11
CA LEU A 44 4.96 -1.59 -9.35
C LEU A 44 4.22 -1.91 -8.04
N CYS A 45 2.90 -1.77 -8.06
CA CYS A 45 2.03 -2.34 -7.04
C CYS A 45 1.81 -3.82 -7.36
N ASP A 46 2.43 -4.68 -6.57
CA ASP A 46 2.36 -6.14 -6.60
C ASP A 46 1.05 -6.70 -5.99
N THR A 47 0.37 -5.91 -5.16
CA THR A 47 -0.90 -6.28 -4.53
C THR A 47 -2.10 -6.17 -5.49
N CYS A 48 -1.97 -5.39 -6.57
CA CYS A 48 -2.97 -5.32 -7.63
C CYS A 48 -2.93 -6.56 -8.53
N LYS A 49 -4.10 -6.99 -9.01
CA LYS A 49 -4.24 -8.03 -10.04
C LYS A 49 -5.05 -7.48 -11.22
N PRO A 50 -4.43 -7.22 -12.40
CA PRO A 50 -2.99 -7.28 -12.67
C PRO A 50 -2.20 -6.17 -11.96
N GLY A 51 -0.89 -6.39 -11.76
CA GLY A 51 0.00 -5.42 -11.11
C GLY A 51 -0.03 -4.05 -11.79
N LYS A 52 0.05 -2.97 -11.00
CA LYS A 52 -0.18 -1.60 -11.47
C LYS A 52 1.05 -0.72 -11.27
N TRP A 53 1.55 -0.10 -12.35
CA TRP A 53 2.60 0.92 -12.27
C TRP A 53 2.01 2.26 -11.84
N LEU A 54 2.63 2.89 -10.85
CA LEU A 54 2.19 4.17 -10.30
C LEU A 54 3.39 5.06 -10.04
N GLN A 55 3.24 6.36 -10.28
CA GLN A 55 4.31 7.33 -10.05
C GLN A 55 4.67 7.44 -8.56
N LEU A 56 5.96 7.50 -8.26
CA LEU A 56 6.45 7.73 -6.90
C LEU A 56 6.49 9.21 -6.55
N LYS A 57 6.88 10.09 -7.49
CA LYS A 57 7.17 11.50 -7.18
C LYS A 57 5.94 12.31 -6.77
N ASN A 58 4.77 12.02 -7.33
CA ASN A 58 3.50 12.63 -6.92
C ASN A 58 2.79 11.83 -5.80
N SER A 59 3.47 10.85 -5.18
CA SER A 59 2.93 9.98 -4.15
C SER A 59 1.73 9.11 -4.55
N ALA A 60 1.42 8.97 -5.84
CA ALA A 60 0.32 8.13 -6.30
C ALA A 60 0.49 6.67 -5.84
N TYR A 61 1.71 6.13 -5.95
CA TYR A 61 2.03 4.78 -5.47
C TYR A 61 1.77 4.63 -3.96
N TRP A 62 2.27 5.57 -3.16
CA TRP A 62 2.21 5.53 -1.69
C TRP A 62 0.78 5.61 -1.17
N TYR A 63 -0.02 6.53 -1.73
CA TYR A 63 -1.44 6.65 -1.41
C TYR A 63 -2.23 5.42 -1.83
N HIS A 64 -1.89 4.83 -2.98
CA HIS A 64 -2.53 3.61 -3.44
C HIS A 64 -2.25 2.42 -2.49
N LYS A 65 -0.99 2.14 -2.15
CA LYS A 65 -0.67 1.07 -1.20
C LYS A 65 -1.33 1.29 0.16
N GLN A 66 -1.38 2.54 0.63
CA GLN A 66 -1.94 2.83 1.95
C GLN A 66 -3.46 2.77 2.00
N PHE A 67 -4.15 3.44 1.09
CA PHE A 67 -5.61 3.61 1.18
C PHE A 67 -6.40 2.66 0.29
N PHE A 68 -5.79 2.08 -0.74
CA PHE A 68 -6.47 1.06 -1.55
C PHE A 68 -6.20 -0.35 -1.00
N HIS A 69 -4.96 -0.63 -0.62
CA HIS A 69 -4.57 -1.95 -0.09
C HIS A 69 -4.46 -2.01 1.43
N GLY A 70 -4.55 -0.88 2.13
CA GLY A 70 -4.51 -0.89 3.59
C GLY A 70 -3.13 -1.19 4.16
N ILE A 71 -2.04 -0.86 3.47
CA ILE A 71 -0.68 -1.15 3.95
C ILE A 71 -0.10 0.09 4.63
N SER A 72 0.30 -0.05 5.89
CA SER A 72 0.86 1.02 6.70
C SER A 72 2.25 1.44 6.21
N SER A 73 2.44 2.74 6.06
CA SER A 73 3.76 3.34 5.77
C SER A 73 4.77 3.12 6.91
N VAL A 74 4.29 2.87 8.14
CA VAL A 74 5.11 2.73 9.35
C VAL A 74 5.58 1.30 9.55
N SER A 75 4.65 0.33 9.58
CA SER A 75 4.99 -1.09 9.78
C SER A 75 5.41 -1.79 8.49
N GLY A 76 5.07 -1.23 7.32
CA GLY A 76 5.21 -1.87 6.02
C GLY A 76 4.35 -3.12 5.86
N LYS A 77 3.30 -3.27 6.68
CA LYS A 77 2.34 -4.39 6.67
C LYS A 77 0.91 -3.86 6.62
N GLU A 78 -0.04 -4.73 6.35
CA GLU A 78 -1.47 -4.43 6.38
C GLU A 78 -1.91 -3.86 7.74
N PHE A 79 -2.87 -2.94 7.71
CA PHE A 79 -3.53 -2.42 8.90
C PHE A 79 -4.28 -3.55 9.61
N VAL A 80 -4.27 -3.51 10.95
CA VAL A 80 -5.07 -4.42 11.76
C VAL A 80 -6.55 -4.26 11.39
N GLN A 81 -7.23 -5.39 11.23
CA GLN A 81 -8.66 -5.42 10.94
C GLN A 81 -9.48 -5.04 12.19
N PRO A 82 -10.73 -4.57 12.02
CA PRO A 82 -11.60 -4.32 13.16
C PRO A 82 -11.76 -5.58 14.02
N LEU A 83 -11.86 -5.38 15.34
CA LEU A 83 -12.12 -6.48 16.28
C LEU A 83 -13.49 -7.11 16.02
N GLU A 84 -14.47 -6.26 15.75
CA GLU A 84 -15.83 -6.63 15.45
C GLU A 84 -16.35 -5.73 14.33
N THR A 85 -17.23 -6.26 13.48
CA THR A 85 -17.91 -5.47 12.45
C THR A 85 -19.42 -5.55 12.66
N ARG A 86 -20.10 -4.41 12.56
CA ARG A 86 -21.55 -4.33 12.67
C ARG A 86 -22.15 -3.56 11.49
N TRP A 87 -23.37 -3.90 11.15
CA TRP A 87 -24.20 -3.13 10.23
C TRP A 87 -24.96 -2.09 11.05
N MET A 88 -24.79 -0.81 10.73
CA MET A 88 -25.50 0.28 11.39
C MET A 88 -26.79 0.62 10.62
N ASP A 89 -26.68 0.68 9.29
CA ASP A 89 -27.77 0.85 8.34
C ASP A 89 -27.56 -0.07 7.12
N GLN A 90 -28.54 -0.15 6.23
CA GLN A 90 -28.43 -0.92 4.97
C GLN A 90 -27.20 -0.53 4.14
N ASP A 91 -26.68 0.70 4.31
CA ASP A 91 -25.60 1.25 3.51
C ASP A 91 -24.25 1.39 4.22
N LEU A 92 -24.16 1.16 5.54
CA LEU A 92 -22.96 1.47 6.33
C LEU A 92 -22.52 0.29 7.21
N VAL A 93 -21.28 -0.14 6.99
CA VAL A 93 -20.59 -1.10 7.86
C VAL A 93 -19.63 -0.34 8.76
N GLU A 94 -19.75 -0.55 10.07
CA GLU A 94 -18.81 -0.06 11.06
C GLU A 94 -17.93 -1.18 11.59
N GLY A 95 -16.74 -0.82 12.04
CA GLY A 95 -15.78 -1.71 12.67
C GLY A 95 -15.31 -1.15 14.00
N LEU A 96 -15.14 -2.01 15.00
CA LEU A 96 -14.61 -1.66 16.30
C LEU A 96 -13.08 -1.57 16.22
N CYS A 97 -12.53 -0.38 16.47
CA CYS A 97 -11.09 -0.17 16.50
C CYS A 97 -10.44 -0.84 17.71
N HIS A 98 -9.39 -1.63 17.47
CA HIS A 98 -8.64 -2.29 18.55
C HIS A 98 -7.85 -1.32 19.43
N GLN A 99 -7.66 -0.07 18.99
CA GLN A 99 -6.81 0.91 19.67
C GLN A 99 -7.62 1.93 20.45
N CYS A 100 -8.56 2.63 19.79
CA CYS A 100 -9.42 3.59 20.48
C CYS A 100 -10.73 2.99 21.00
N HIS A 101 -11.04 1.72 20.67
CA HIS A 101 -12.28 1.04 21.06
C HIS A 101 -13.55 1.80 20.62
N GLN A 102 -13.46 2.57 19.53
CA GLN A 102 -14.59 3.26 18.93
C GLN A 102 -15.06 2.53 17.67
N TRP A 103 -16.37 2.58 17.43
CA TRP A 103 -16.96 2.16 16.17
C TRP A 103 -16.67 3.21 15.10
N VAL A 104 -16.10 2.77 13.98
CA VAL A 104 -15.71 3.64 12.87
C VAL A 104 -16.16 3.06 11.55
N ALA A 105 -16.50 3.92 10.60
CA ALA A 105 -16.93 3.50 9.27
C ALA A 105 -15.84 2.71 8.54
N VAL A 106 -16.16 1.48 8.13
CA VAL A 106 -15.27 0.61 7.36
C VAL A 106 -15.49 0.79 5.87
N SER A 107 -16.74 0.62 5.44
CA SER A 107 -17.15 0.69 4.04
C SER A 107 -18.61 1.14 3.92
N ASN A 108 -19.00 1.57 2.72
CA ASN A 108 -20.38 1.89 2.39
C ASN A 108 -20.81 1.06 1.17
N VAL A 109 -22.09 0.72 1.02
CA VAL A 109 -22.59 -0.08 -0.11
C VAL A 109 -22.24 0.54 -1.48
N LYS A 110 -22.20 1.87 -1.59
CA LYS A 110 -21.77 2.59 -2.82
C LYS A 110 -20.29 2.42 -3.13
N ARG A 111 -19.47 2.16 -2.10
CA ARG A 111 -18.02 1.94 -2.21
C ARG A 111 -17.62 0.76 -1.35
N LYS A 112 -17.65 -0.44 -1.94
CA LYS A 112 -17.25 -1.72 -1.31
C LYS A 112 -15.76 -1.80 -0.93
N ASN A 113 -15.07 -0.67 -0.76
CA ASN A 113 -13.68 -0.62 -0.34
C ASN A 113 -13.55 -0.17 1.11
N SER A 114 -12.52 -0.67 1.79
CA SER A 114 -12.26 -0.38 3.21
C SER A 114 -11.44 0.91 3.40
N VAL A 115 -11.55 1.87 2.47
CA VAL A 115 -10.75 3.11 2.48
C VAL A 115 -11.01 3.92 3.75
N LEU A 116 -12.26 3.94 4.24
CA LEU A 116 -12.63 4.67 5.46
C LEU A 116 -11.93 4.07 6.67
N TRP A 117 -11.92 2.74 6.78
CA TRP A 117 -11.14 2.03 7.80
C TRP A 117 -9.66 2.39 7.72
N TYR A 118 -9.04 2.31 6.54
CA TYR A 118 -7.61 2.56 6.38
C TYR A 118 -7.22 4.00 6.70
N ARG A 119 -8.11 4.98 6.47
CA ARG A 119 -7.90 6.37 6.89
C ARG A 119 -7.91 6.51 8.41
N HIS A 120 -8.82 5.81 9.10
CA HIS A 120 -8.84 5.76 10.54
C HIS A 120 -7.57 5.07 11.07
N ALA A 121 -7.28 3.86 10.59
CA ALA A 121 -6.13 3.07 11.02
C ALA A 121 -4.81 3.81 10.84
N HIS A 122 -4.62 4.55 9.74
CA HIS A 122 -3.43 5.37 9.54
C HIS A 122 -3.25 6.46 10.61
N LYS A 123 -4.34 7.01 11.15
CA LYS A 123 -4.30 8.08 12.15
C LYS A 123 -4.30 7.55 13.58
N CYS A 124 -4.99 6.44 13.83
CA CYS A 124 -5.23 5.91 15.17
C CYS A 124 -4.26 4.80 15.55
N HIS A 125 -3.90 3.93 14.61
CA HIS A 125 -3.11 2.75 14.94
C HIS A 125 -1.63 3.12 15.15
N VAL A 126 -1.11 2.80 16.33
CA VAL A 126 0.30 2.98 16.67
C VAL A 126 1.05 1.71 16.31
N TYR A 127 1.87 1.80 15.26
CA TYR A 127 2.75 0.71 14.85
C TYR A 127 4.19 0.98 15.24
N HIS A 128 4.89 -0.07 15.68
CA HIS A 128 6.33 -0.01 15.83
C HIS A 128 7.01 -0.06 14.47
N LYS A 129 7.91 0.90 14.22
CA LYS A 129 8.77 0.90 13.03
C LYS A 129 9.73 -0.28 13.13
N PRO A 130 9.71 -1.22 12.16
CA PRO A 130 10.66 -2.32 12.16
C PRO A 130 12.09 -1.76 12.05
N LYS A 131 13.00 -2.32 12.87
CA LYS A 131 14.41 -1.93 12.83
C LYS A 131 14.98 -2.28 11.45
N PRO A 132 15.74 -1.38 10.81
CA PRO A 132 16.40 -1.71 9.56
C PRO A 132 17.34 -2.88 9.83
N THR A 133 17.16 -3.97 9.10
CA THR A 133 18.09 -5.10 9.13
C THR A 133 19.41 -4.62 8.54
N ALA A 134 20.36 -4.22 9.41
CA ALA A 134 21.75 -4.09 8.99
C ALA A 134 22.19 -5.46 8.47
N PRO A 135 22.88 -5.55 7.31
CA PRO A 135 23.43 -6.83 6.88
C PRO A 135 24.41 -7.28 7.97
N LYS A 136 24.18 -8.46 8.55
CA LYS A 136 25.22 -9.14 9.33
C LYS A 136 26.38 -9.37 8.37
N LYS A 137 27.44 -8.57 8.47
CA LYS A 137 28.75 -8.92 7.89
C LYS A 137 29.14 -10.25 8.54
N ARG A 138 29.09 -11.33 7.76
CA ARG A 138 29.84 -12.56 8.04
C ARG A 138 31.06 -12.54 7.16
#